data_AF-A0ABC8UUL0-F1
#
_entry.id   AF-A0ABC8UUL0-F1
#
_cell.length_a   1.000
_cell.length_b   1.000
_cell.length_c   1.000
_cell.angle_alpha   90.00
_cell.angle_beta   90.00
_cell.angle_gamma   90.00
#
_symmetry.space_group_name_H-M   'P 1'
#
loop_
_entity.id
_entity.type
_entity.pdbx_description
1 polymer ?
#
loop_
_entity_poly.entity_id
_entity_poly.type
_entity_poly.pdbx_seq_one_letter_code
_entity_poly.pdbx_strand_id
1 'polypeptide(L)'
;MATMILPQTPTFLQFNSLSSSSSHRLSFPFHTQSPPLPSNSMITIHTEKSRKQTRSFQLAKASSTGAGFSDSIANILGDVSIFTASGEPVMFKDLWDPNEGIAVVALLRHFGCPCCWELASALRESKTRFDSAGVKLIAVGVGTPNKARILAERLPFPLDCLYADPDRKAYDVLGLYYGFGRTFFNPASAKVFSRFDALQQALKNYTIEATPDDRSSVLQQGGMFVFRGKQLLYARKDEGTGDHAALDDIFDVCCKVPVA
;
A
#
# COMPACT_ATOMS: atom_id res chain seq x y z
N MET A 1 -24.42 -6.40 -58.01
CA MET A 1 -25.18 -7.42 -57.25
C MET A 1 -24.25 -7.97 -56.18
N ALA A 2 -24.43 -7.53 -54.94
CA ALA A 2 -23.57 -7.90 -53.81
C ALA A 2 -24.34 -8.88 -52.91
N THR A 3 -23.78 -10.07 -52.74
CA THR A 3 -24.37 -11.19 -51.99
C THR A 3 -24.20 -10.96 -50.48
N MET A 4 -25.32 -10.92 -49.76
CA MET A 4 -25.37 -10.93 -48.30
C MET A 4 -24.98 -12.30 -47.75
N ILE A 5 -24.08 -12.34 -46.77
CA ILE A 5 -23.77 -13.52 -45.95
C ILE A 5 -24.26 -13.23 -44.53
N LEU A 6 -25.23 -14.03 -44.08
CA LEU A 6 -25.79 -14.03 -42.73
C LEU A 6 -24.97 -14.98 -41.83
N PRO A 7 -24.60 -14.62 -40.59
CA PRO A 7 -23.86 -15.53 -39.71
C PRO A 7 -24.81 -16.48 -38.95
N GLN A 8 -24.38 -17.74 -38.86
CA GLN A 8 -25.04 -18.83 -38.14
C GLN A 8 -24.82 -18.73 -36.62
N THR A 9 -25.88 -18.96 -35.85
CA THR A 9 -25.89 -19.10 -34.39
C THR A 9 -25.33 -20.45 -33.94
N PRO A 10 -24.48 -20.54 -32.89
CA PRO A 10 -24.17 -21.81 -32.26
C PRO A 10 -25.11 -22.13 -31.09
N THR A 11 -25.42 -23.41 -31.05
CA THR A 11 -26.38 -24.17 -30.25
C THR A 11 -26.05 -24.20 -28.75
N PHE A 12 -27.11 -24.11 -27.94
CA PHE A 12 -27.13 -24.40 -26.50
C PHE A 12 -26.66 -25.84 -26.21
N LEU A 13 -25.71 -26.01 -25.28
CA LEU A 13 -25.43 -27.30 -24.66
C LEU A 13 -26.03 -27.35 -23.25
N GLN A 14 -27.13 -28.09 -23.16
CA GLN A 14 -27.75 -28.59 -21.94
C GLN A 14 -26.81 -29.61 -21.27
N PHE A 15 -26.45 -29.38 -20.01
CA PHE A 15 -25.88 -30.43 -19.17
C PHE A 15 -27.00 -31.08 -18.35
N ASN A 16 -27.22 -32.36 -18.65
CA ASN A 16 -28.16 -33.24 -17.97
C ASN A 16 -27.73 -33.57 -16.55
N SER A 17 -28.73 -33.54 -15.67
CA SER A 17 -28.78 -34.16 -14.36
C SER A 17 -28.54 -35.67 -14.43
N LEU A 18 -27.67 -36.18 -13.54
CA LEU A 18 -27.65 -37.58 -13.14
C LEU A 18 -27.57 -37.67 -11.62
N SER A 19 -28.73 -37.99 -11.06
CA SER A 19 -28.93 -38.55 -9.73
C SER A 19 -28.44 -40.01 -9.69
N SER A 20 -27.68 -40.38 -8.65
CA SER A 20 -27.65 -41.77 -8.17
C SER A 20 -27.07 -41.82 -6.76
N SER A 21 -27.88 -42.37 -5.87
CA SER A 21 -27.68 -42.60 -4.45
C SER A 21 -26.55 -43.60 -4.15
N SER A 22 -25.86 -43.41 -3.03
CA SER A 22 -25.41 -44.52 -2.19
C SER A 22 -25.24 -44.07 -0.74
N SER A 23 -25.98 -44.77 0.11
CA SER A 23 -26.10 -44.60 1.54
C SER A 23 -24.89 -45.16 2.26
N HIS A 24 -24.23 -44.36 3.10
CA HIS A 24 -23.46 -44.88 4.22
C HIS A 24 -23.87 -44.13 5.50
N ARG A 25 -24.60 -44.86 6.35
CA ARG A 25 -24.86 -44.51 7.75
C ARG A 25 -23.54 -44.44 8.49
N LEU A 26 -23.24 -43.30 9.09
CA LEU A 26 -22.29 -43.19 10.20
C LEU A 26 -23.09 -42.87 11.46
N SER A 27 -23.01 -43.80 12.40
CA SER A 27 -23.70 -43.80 13.68
C SER A 27 -22.94 -42.91 14.67
N PHE A 28 -23.65 -41.93 15.26
CA PHE A 28 -23.18 -41.16 16.40
C PHE A 28 -23.51 -41.91 17.71
N PRO A 29 -22.57 -42.06 18.65
CA PRO A 29 -22.91 -42.25 20.06
C PRO A 29 -22.87 -40.90 20.79
N PHE A 30 -24.05 -40.45 21.20
CA PHE A 30 -24.20 -39.51 22.30
C PHE A 30 -23.72 -40.18 23.60
N HIS A 31 -22.80 -39.55 24.32
CA HIS A 31 -22.69 -39.79 25.75
C HIS A 31 -22.49 -38.45 26.48
N THR A 32 -23.54 -38.08 27.20
CA THR A 32 -23.59 -37.04 28.23
C THR A 32 -22.76 -37.46 29.44
N GLN A 33 -21.95 -36.54 29.97
CA GLN A 33 -21.59 -36.48 31.40
C GLN A 33 -20.92 -35.13 31.72
N SER A 34 -21.55 -34.35 32.60
CA SER A 34 -21.07 -33.09 33.16
C SER A 34 -20.34 -33.36 34.49
N PRO A 35 -19.24 -32.66 34.82
CA PRO A 35 -18.75 -32.60 36.19
C PRO A 35 -19.15 -31.28 36.91
N PRO A 36 -19.28 -31.30 38.25
CA PRO A 36 -19.86 -30.20 39.03
C PRO A 36 -18.83 -29.14 39.50
N LEU A 37 -19.36 -27.97 39.80
CA LEU A 37 -18.71 -26.83 40.49
C LEU A 37 -18.31 -27.19 41.94
N PRO A 38 -17.25 -26.55 42.48
CA PRO A 38 -17.13 -26.31 43.90
C PRO A 38 -17.37 -24.84 44.30
N SER A 39 -18.02 -24.73 45.45
CA SER A 39 -18.52 -23.55 46.15
C SER A 39 -17.43 -22.74 46.89
N ASN A 40 -17.75 -21.46 47.07
CA ASN A 40 -17.13 -20.39 47.85
C ASN A 40 -16.23 -20.76 49.04
N SER A 41 -15.18 -19.95 49.22
CA SER A 41 -14.78 -19.46 50.55
C SER A 41 -14.29 -17.99 50.49
N MET A 42 -14.89 -17.14 51.33
CA MET A 42 -14.48 -15.76 51.61
C MET A 42 -13.13 -15.73 52.32
N ILE A 43 -12.24 -14.81 51.93
CA ILE A 43 -11.27 -14.19 52.85
C ILE A 43 -11.17 -12.69 52.55
N THR A 44 -11.26 -11.91 53.63
CA THR A 44 -11.33 -10.45 53.72
C THR A 44 -9.99 -9.75 53.48
N ILE A 45 -10.05 -8.72 52.63
CA ILE A 45 -9.34 -7.41 52.60
C ILE A 45 -8.02 -7.25 53.40
N HIS A 46 -6.94 -6.92 52.68
CA HIS A 46 -6.03 -5.85 53.08
C HIS A 46 -5.64 -5.00 51.87
N THR A 47 -6.03 -3.73 51.93
CA THR A 47 -5.68 -2.64 51.02
C THR A 47 -4.25 -2.16 51.28
N GLU A 48 -3.38 -2.23 50.27
CA GLU A 48 -2.19 -1.38 50.19
C GLU A 48 -2.19 -0.57 48.89
N LYS A 49 -2.23 0.75 49.04
CA LYS A 49 -2.07 1.74 47.97
C LYS A 49 -0.61 1.76 47.53
N SER A 50 -0.29 1.10 46.42
CA SER A 50 1.00 1.27 45.76
C SER A 50 0.95 2.37 44.69
N ARG A 51 1.64 3.46 45.00
CA ARG A 51 1.79 4.70 44.25
C ARG A 51 2.65 4.43 42.99
N LYS A 52 2.03 4.19 41.83
CA LYS A 52 2.77 4.03 40.57
C LYS A 52 3.13 5.41 39.99
N GLN A 53 4.38 5.76 40.19
CA GLN A 53 5.08 6.91 39.64
C GLN A 53 5.07 6.83 38.11
N THR A 54 4.45 7.79 37.45
CA THR A 54 4.49 8.00 36.00
C THR A 54 5.92 8.33 35.58
N ARG A 55 6.68 7.32 35.14
CA ARG A 55 7.92 7.55 34.39
C ARG A 55 7.56 7.87 32.94
N SER A 56 7.68 9.14 32.59
CA SER A 56 7.74 9.62 31.22
C SER A 56 8.89 8.91 30.49
N PHE A 57 8.56 7.98 29.59
CA PHE A 57 9.52 7.44 28.64
C PHE A 57 9.82 8.53 27.60
N GLN A 58 10.89 9.30 27.82
CA GLN A 58 11.50 10.04 26.73
C GLN A 58 12.10 9.01 25.77
N LEU A 59 11.52 8.88 24.57
CA LEU A 59 12.16 8.16 23.48
C LEU A 59 13.46 8.90 23.16
N ALA A 60 14.59 8.28 23.48
CA ALA A 60 15.87 8.70 23.00
C ALA A 60 15.83 8.69 21.46
N LYS A 61 16.00 9.86 20.86
CA LYS A 61 16.29 10.01 19.43
C LYS A 61 17.56 9.22 19.15
N ALA A 62 17.42 8.04 18.55
CA ALA A 62 18.55 7.29 18.04
C ALA A 62 19.16 8.08 16.89
N SER A 63 20.17 8.88 17.22
CA SER A 63 21.07 9.49 16.26
C SER A 63 22.31 8.62 16.22
N SER A 64 22.41 7.76 15.22
CA SER A 64 23.68 7.09 14.92
C SER A 64 23.74 6.64 13.47
N THR A 65 24.73 7.17 12.76
CA THR A 65 25.36 6.63 11.54
C THR A 65 24.48 6.52 10.28
N GLY A 66 23.94 7.65 9.79
CA GLY A 66 23.05 7.67 8.61
C GLY A 66 23.72 7.97 7.27
N ALA A 67 24.77 8.80 7.22
CA ALA A 67 25.23 9.39 5.95
C ALA A 67 25.70 8.34 4.92
N GLY A 68 26.51 7.36 5.34
CA GLY A 68 27.05 6.35 4.40
C GLY A 68 26.01 5.35 3.88
N PHE A 69 25.02 4.99 4.72
CA PHE A 69 23.97 4.04 4.31
C PHE A 69 22.89 4.74 3.48
N SER A 70 22.55 6.00 3.82
CA SER A 70 21.58 6.79 3.07
C SER A 70 22.09 7.15 1.67
N ASP A 71 23.35 7.55 1.56
CA ASP A 71 23.90 7.90 0.25
C ASP A 71 24.05 6.67 -0.63
N SER A 72 24.35 5.51 -0.04
CA SER A 72 24.35 4.23 -0.74
C SER A 72 22.97 3.90 -1.32
N ILE A 73 21.89 4.03 -0.54
CA ILE A 73 20.54 3.69 -1.05
C ILE A 73 20.06 4.67 -2.12
N ALA A 74 20.35 5.97 -2.00
CA ALA A 74 19.99 6.94 -3.04
C ALA A 74 20.77 6.73 -4.34
N ASN A 75 22.06 6.36 -4.26
CA ASN A 75 22.84 6.03 -5.46
C ASN A 75 22.29 4.77 -6.14
N ILE A 76 22.03 3.68 -5.39
CA ILE A 76 21.47 2.44 -5.93
C ILE A 76 20.08 2.68 -6.53
N LEU A 77 19.22 3.43 -5.83
CA LEU A 77 17.90 3.81 -6.32
C LEU A 77 18.02 4.65 -7.60
N GLY A 78 18.97 5.60 -7.64
CA GLY A 78 19.21 6.47 -8.79
C GLY A 78 19.50 5.72 -10.09
N ASP A 79 20.07 4.50 -10.00
CA ASP A 79 20.36 3.64 -11.14
C ASP A 79 19.17 2.75 -11.57
N VAL A 80 18.04 2.79 -10.84
CA VAL A 80 16.82 2.10 -11.22
C VAL A 80 16.13 2.83 -12.37
N SER A 81 15.85 2.10 -13.45
CA SER A 81 15.01 2.54 -14.57
C SER A 81 13.55 2.18 -14.30
N ILE A 82 12.67 3.17 -14.37
CA ILE A 82 11.21 3.05 -14.30
C ILE A 82 10.59 3.67 -15.54
N PHE A 83 9.27 3.63 -15.67
CA PHE A 83 8.58 4.16 -16.83
C PHE A 83 7.64 5.29 -16.45
N THR A 84 7.58 6.32 -17.28
CA THR A 84 6.46 7.28 -17.25
C THR A 84 5.14 6.59 -17.59
N ALA A 85 4.01 7.22 -17.28
CA ALA A 85 2.69 6.72 -17.68
C ALA A 85 2.50 6.65 -19.23
N SER A 86 3.30 7.38 -20.02
CA SER A 86 3.32 7.27 -21.48
C SER A 86 4.20 6.12 -22.01
N GLY A 87 4.98 5.46 -21.14
CA GLY A 87 5.82 4.32 -21.49
C GLY A 87 7.29 4.65 -21.79
N GLU A 88 7.70 5.91 -21.62
CA GLU A 88 9.10 6.30 -21.75
C GLU A 88 9.92 5.85 -20.53
N PRO A 89 11.07 5.19 -20.71
CA PRO A 89 11.96 4.84 -19.61
C PRO A 89 12.66 6.08 -19.06
N VAL A 90 12.80 6.16 -17.73
CA VAL A 90 13.49 7.23 -17.00
C VAL A 90 14.28 6.64 -15.84
N MET A 91 15.45 7.22 -15.54
CA MET A 91 16.20 6.83 -14.34
C MET A 91 15.74 7.67 -13.15
N PHE A 92 15.70 7.08 -11.96
CA PHE A 92 15.32 7.80 -10.74
C PHE A 92 16.17 9.05 -10.49
N LYS A 93 17.48 8.98 -10.76
CA LYS A 93 18.41 10.11 -10.58
C LYS A 93 18.08 11.34 -11.42
N ASP A 94 17.30 11.17 -12.48
CA ASP A 94 16.90 12.25 -13.39
C ASP A 94 15.60 12.95 -12.93
N LEU A 95 14.96 12.47 -11.85
CA LEU A 95 13.65 12.94 -11.42
C LEU A 95 13.68 14.13 -10.44
N TRP A 96 14.79 14.35 -9.74
CA TRP A 96 15.03 15.51 -8.87
C TRP A 96 16.51 15.88 -8.83
N ASP A 97 16.83 17.08 -8.34
CA ASP A 97 18.22 17.52 -8.19
C ASP A 97 18.95 16.67 -7.13
N PRO A 98 20.04 15.96 -7.49
CA PRO A 98 20.71 15.03 -6.58
C PRO A 98 21.58 15.72 -5.51
N ASN A 99 21.79 17.03 -5.59
CA ASN A 99 22.59 17.78 -4.62
C ASN A 99 21.70 18.38 -3.53
N GLU A 100 20.62 19.05 -3.90
CA GLU A 100 19.80 19.81 -2.95
C GLU A 100 18.28 19.60 -3.09
N GLY A 101 17.82 19.03 -4.21
CA GLY A 101 16.40 18.85 -4.49
C GLY A 101 15.72 17.96 -3.45
N ILE A 102 14.51 18.35 -3.02
CA ILE A 102 13.72 17.54 -2.10
C ILE A 102 12.67 16.77 -2.89
N ALA A 103 12.62 15.45 -2.67
CA ALA A 103 11.67 14.57 -3.35
C ALA A 103 10.92 13.70 -2.34
N VAL A 104 9.61 13.59 -2.54
CA VAL A 104 8.74 12.60 -1.89
C VAL A 104 8.53 11.48 -2.88
N VAL A 105 9.05 10.30 -2.55
CA VAL A 105 8.89 9.08 -3.35
C VAL A 105 7.83 8.20 -2.67
N ALA A 106 6.64 8.17 -3.28
CA ALA A 106 5.49 7.42 -2.81
C ALA A 106 5.32 6.13 -3.62
N LEU A 107 5.61 4.99 -3.00
CA LEU A 107 5.51 3.67 -3.63
C LEU A 107 4.12 3.10 -3.32
N LEU A 108 3.24 3.17 -4.31
CA LEU A 108 1.93 2.51 -4.28
C LEU A 108 2.13 1.00 -4.40
N ARG A 109 1.34 0.18 -3.70
CA ARG A 109 1.45 -1.29 -3.79
C ARG A 109 1.33 -1.79 -5.23
N HIS A 110 0.30 -1.33 -5.93
CA HIS A 110 0.04 -1.54 -7.35
C HIS A 110 -1.15 -0.66 -7.79
N PHE A 111 -1.29 -0.42 -9.10
CA PHE A 111 -2.35 0.48 -9.61
C PHE A 111 -3.77 -0.08 -9.44
N GLY A 112 -3.95 -1.38 -9.24
CA GLY A 112 -5.26 -1.99 -8.97
C GLY A 112 -5.69 -2.01 -7.50
N CYS A 113 -4.89 -1.51 -6.56
CA CYS A 113 -5.18 -1.62 -5.12
C CYS A 113 -6.13 -0.50 -4.68
N PRO A 114 -7.28 -0.81 -4.05
CA PRO A 114 -8.23 0.21 -3.61
C PRO A 114 -7.64 1.23 -2.62
N CYS A 115 -6.89 0.77 -1.62
CA CYS A 115 -6.21 1.67 -0.69
C CYS A 115 -5.14 2.55 -1.37
N CYS A 116 -4.54 2.08 -2.46
CA CYS A 116 -3.60 2.90 -3.24
C CYS A 116 -4.32 4.00 -4.03
N TRP A 117 -5.57 3.80 -4.44
CA TRP A 117 -6.39 4.86 -5.03
C TRP A 117 -6.72 5.94 -4.00
N GLU A 118 -7.00 5.53 -2.76
CA GLU A 118 -7.16 6.46 -1.64
C GLU A 118 -5.89 7.29 -1.41
N LEU A 119 -4.72 6.65 -1.30
CA LEU A 119 -3.44 7.35 -1.18
C LEU A 119 -3.16 8.26 -2.39
N ALA A 120 -3.41 7.79 -3.61
CA ALA A 120 -3.23 8.59 -4.82
C ALA A 120 -4.17 9.81 -4.84
N SER A 121 -5.41 9.69 -4.37
CA SER A 121 -6.34 10.82 -4.22
C SER A 121 -5.76 11.86 -3.26
N ALA A 122 -5.28 11.43 -2.10
CA ALA A 122 -4.71 12.32 -1.09
C ALA A 122 -3.43 13.02 -1.58
N LEU A 123 -2.56 12.28 -2.28
CA LEU A 123 -1.35 12.83 -2.90
C LEU A 123 -1.67 13.85 -4.00
N ARG A 124 -2.66 13.56 -4.86
CA ARG A 124 -3.16 14.51 -5.87
C ARG A 124 -3.67 15.80 -5.23
N GLU A 125 -4.49 15.68 -4.20
CA GLU A 125 -5.05 16.83 -3.47
C GLU A 125 -3.97 17.65 -2.77
N SER A 126 -2.86 17.01 -2.40
CA SER A 126 -1.71 17.63 -1.75
C SER A 126 -0.65 18.19 -2.70
N LYS A 127 -0.79 17.96 -4.02
CA LYS A 127 0.25 18.31 -5.01
C LYS A 127 0.66 19.78 -4.94
N THR A 128 -0.31 20.69 -4.82
CA THR A 128 -0.05 22.13 -4.73
C THR A 128 0.77 22.51 -3.51
N ARG A 129 0.61 21.79 -2.39
CA ARG A 129 1.40 22.00 -1.16
C ARG A 129 2.85 21.57 -1.37
N PHE A 130 3.08 20.43 -2.04
CA PHE A 130 4.44 20.00 -2.42
C PHE A 130 5.10 20.99 -3.38
N ASP A 131 4.38 21.38 -4.44
CA ASP A 131 4.87 22.34 -5.43
C ASP A 131 5.27 23.68 -4.78
N SER A 132 4.42 24.21 -3.88
CA SER A 132 4.68 25.47 -3.17
C SER A 132 5.89 25.41 -2.22
N ALA A 133 6.24 24.22 -1.76
CA ALA A 133 7.43 23.98 -0.93
C ALA A 133 8.68 23.64 -1.76
N GLY A 134 8.61 23.64 -3.08
CA GLY A 134 9.70 23.21 -3.96
C GLY A 134 10.02 21.71 -3.84
N VAL A 135 9.04 20.89 -3.42
CA VAL A 135 9.20 19.45 -3.24
C VAL A 135 8.66 18.71 -4.46
N LYS A 136 9.48 17.85 -5.06
CA LYS A 136 9.06 16.98 -6.17
C LYS A 136 8.26 15.80 -5.63
N LEU A 137 7.02 15.63 -6.09
CA LEU A 137 6.24 14.41 -5.84
C LEU A 137 6.50 13.37 -6.94
N ILE A 138 6.87 12.16 -6.54
CA ILE A 138 7.13 11.01 -7.40
C ILE A 138 6.31 9.83 -6.87
N ALA A 139 5.16 9.54 -7.48
CA ALA A 139 4.34 8.38 -7.19
C ALA A 139 4.69 7.25 -8.16
N VAL A 140 5.06 6.08 -7.62
CA VAL A 140 5.41 4.91 -8.42
C VAL A 140 4.50 3.75 -8.03
N GLY A 141 3.95 3.04 -9.00
CA GLY A 141 3.15 1.84 -8.76
C GLY A 141 3.69 0.62 -9.48
N VAL A 142 3.50 -0.57 -8.89
CA VAL A 142 3.73 -1.83 -9.61
C VAL A 142 2.67 -2.01 -10.69
N GLY A 143 3.11 -2.34 -11.90
CA GLY A 143 2.28 -2.55 -13.09
C GLY A 143 2.90 -1.91 -14.32
N THR A 144 2.30 -2.14 -15.50
CA THR A 144 2.77 -1.53 -16.75
C THR A 144 2.36 -0.05 -16.85
N PRO A 145 3.01 0.75 -17.72
CA PRO A 145 2.60 2.14 -17.98
C PRO A 145 1.12 2.31 -18.30
N ASN A 146 0.53 1.36 -19.03
CA ASN A 146 -0.90 1.36 -19.32
C ASN A 146 -1.76 1.30 -18.03
N LYS A 147 -1.33 0.56 -17.00
CA LYS A 147 -2.03 0.51 -15.71
C LYS A 147 -1.93 1.84 -14.95
N ALA A 148 -0.78 2.51 -15.03
CA ALA A 148 -0.60 3.84 -14.48
C ALA A 148 -1.54 4.86 -15.15
N ARG A 149 -1.65 4.80 -16.48
CA ARG A 149 -2.57 5.64 -17.25
C ARG A 149 -4.03 5.42 -16.87
N ILE A 150 -4.46 4.17 -16.66
CA ILE A 150 -5.82 3.88 -16.17
C ILE A 150 -6.10 4.60 -14.84
N LEU A 151 -5.13 4.57 -13.90
CA LEU A 151 -5.26 5.31 -12.65
C LEU A 151 -5.36 6.82 -12.93
N ALA A 152 -4.45 7.40 -13.71
CA ALA A 152 -4.43 8.82 -14.00
C ALA A 152 -5.67 9.33 -14.75
N GLU A 153 -6.30 8.52 -15.61
CA GLU A 153 -7.51 8.90 -16.33
C GLU A 153 -8.75 8.85 -15.43
N ARG A 154 -8.89 7.79 -14.63
CA ARG A 154 -10.09 7.56 -13.80
C ARG A 154 -10.05 8.29 -12.46
N LEU A 155 -8.85 8.48 -11.92
CA LEU A 155 -8.53 9.34 -10.80
C LEU A 155 -7.53 10.37 -11.34
N PRO A 156 -7.96 11.61 -11.70
CA PRO A 156 -7.18 12.60 -12.47
C PRO A 156 -5.87 13.00 -11.78
N PHE A 157 -4.89 12.11 -11.82
CA PHE A 157 -3.62 12.19 -11.12
C PHE A 157 -2.60 12.80 -12.09
N PRO A 158 -1.78 13.76 -11.66
CA PRO A 158 -0.81 14.41 -12.53
C PRO A 158 0.18 13.41 -13.14
N LEU A 159 0.20 13.32 -14.48
CA LEU A 159 1.05 12.36 -15.22
C LEU A 159 2.55 12.62 -15.00
N ASP A 160 2.94 13.86 -14.75
CA ASP A 160 4.31 14.29 -14.44
C ASP A 160 4.80 13.88 -13.04
N CYS A 161 3.90 13.30 -12.24
CA CYS A 161 4.18 12.73 -10.92
C CYS A 161 3.96 11.21 -10.88
N LEU A 162 3.52 10.56 -11.96
CA LEU A 162 3.10 9.15 -11.93
C LEU A 162 3.98 8.25 -12.81
N TYR A 163 4.56 7.24 -12.18
CA TYR A 163 5.49 6.32 -12.82
C TYR A 163 5.13 4.86 -12.53
N ALA A 164 5.56 3.97 -13.42
CA ALA A 164 5.35 2.54 -13.36
C ALA A 164 6.69 1.82 -13.18
N ASP A 165 6.74 0.87 -12.25
CA ASP A 165 7.87 -0.05 -12.06
C ASP A 165 7.36 -1.49 -12.20
N PRO A 166 7.28 -2.02 -13.44
CA PRO A 166 6.74 -3.35 -13.70
C PRO A 166 7.55 -4.47 -13.03
N ASP A 167 8.87 -4.27 -12.91
CA ASP A 167 9.82 -5.25 -12.40
C ASP A 167 10.00 -5.17 -10.88
N ARG A 168 9.39 -4.17 -10.23
CA ARG A 168 9.50 -3.88 -8.78
C ARG A 168 10.93 -3.58 -8.31
N LYS A 169 11.82 -3.17 -9.21
CA LYS A 169 13.25 -2.92 -8.90
C LYS A 169 13.41 -1.86 -7.81
N ALA A 170 12.62 -0.80 -7.83
CA ALA A 170 12.65 0.23 -6.80
C ALA A 170 12.19 -0.32 -5.43
N TYR A 171 11.22 -1.23 -5.44
CA TYR A 171 10.68 -1.87 -4.24
C TYR A 171 11.73 -2.78 -3.60
N ASP A 172 12.46 -3.54 -4.41
CA ASP A 172 13.55 -4.40 -3.96
C ASP A 172 14.71 -3.60 -3.37
N VAL A 173 15.15 -2.53 -4.06
CA VAL A 173 16.20 -1.62 -3.58
C VAL A 173 15.82 -0.96 -2.25
N LEU A 174 14.56 -0.52 -2.12
CA LEU A 174 14.05 0.09 -0.89
C LEU A 174 13.69 -0.95 0.17
N GLY A 175 13.76 -2.25 -0.16
CA GLY A 175 13.45 -3.38 0.71
C GLY A 175 12.01 -3.37 1.22
N LEU A 176 11.04 -3.03 0.35
CA LEU A 176 9.63 -3.04 0.68
C LEU A 176 9.10 -4.47 0.85
N TYR A 177 8.13 -4.65 1.75
CA TYR A 177 7.66 -5.98 2.10
C TYR A 177 6.86 -6.64 0.97
N TYR A 178 6.95 -7.97 0.92
CA TYR A 178 6.17 -8.81 0.04
C TYR A 178 5.59 -9.98 0.83
N GLY A 179 4.32 -10.33 0.60
CA GLY A 179 3.78 -11.61 1.07
C GLY A 179 2.31 -11.62 1.49
N PHE A 180 1.75 -12.82 1.50
CA PHE A 180 0.33 -13.07 1.74
C PHE A 180 -0.14 -12.66 3.13
N GLY A 181 0.57 -13.09 4.19
CA GLY A 181 0.18 -12.79 5.58
C GLY A 181 0.13 -11.29 5.87
N ARG A 182 1.12 -10.54 5.38
CA ARG A 182 1.16 -9.07 5.50
C ARG A 182 0.05 -8.39 4.69
N THR A 183 -0.31 -8.96 3.54
CA THR A 183 -1.32 -8.38 2.65
C THR A 183 -2.74 -8.52 3.21
N PHE A 184 -3.08 -9.68 3.76
CA PHE A 184 -4.47 -10.03 4.10
C PHE A 184 -4.75 -10.17 5.60
N PHE A 185 -3.72 -10.40 6.43
CA PHE A 185 -3.89 -10.68 7.86
C PHE A 185 -3.15 -9.71 8.77
N ASN A 186 -2.59 -8.63 8.23
CA ASN A 186 -1.89 -7.66 9.07
C ASN A 186 -2.88 -6.76 9.82
N PRO A 187 -2.82 -6.67 11.17
CA PRO A 187 -3.68 -5.76 11.94
C PRO A 187 -3.50 -4.29 11.55
N ALA A 188 -2.36 -3.90 10.96
CA ALA A 188 -2.15 -2.55 10.44
C ALA A 188 -3.20 -2.15 9.39
N SER A 189 -3.77 -3.12 8.67
CA SER A 189 -4.87 -2.90 7.72
C SER A 189 -6.18 -2.48 8.38
N ALA A 190 -6.34 -2.64 9.70
CA ALA A 190 -7.53 -2.16 10.41
C ALA A 190 -7.69 -0.63 10.33
N LYS A 191 -6.61 0.12 10.08
CA LYS A 191 -6.65 1.58 9.85
C LYS A 191 -7.41 1.99 8.59
N VAL A 192 -7.75 1.05 7.71
CA VAL A 192 -8.61 1.31 6.54
C VAL A 192 -10.05 1.58 6.98
N PHE A 193 -10.53 0.92 8.05
CA PHE A 193 -11.91 1.10 8.52
C PHE A 193 -12.21 2.52 9.00
N SER A 194 -11.23 3.21 9.59
CA SER A 194 -11.40 4.61 10.04
C SER A 194 -11.40 5.62 8.88
N ARG A 195 -11.08 5.21 7.65
CA ARG A 195 -11.00 6.07 6.46
C ARG A 195 -12.00 5.65 5.38
N PHE A 196 -13.08 5.00 5.78
CA PHE A 196 -14.07 4.43 4.87
C PHE A 196 -14.61 5.47 3.87
N ASP A 197 -14.96 6.67 4.33
CA ASP A 197 -15.49 7.72 3.45
C ASP A 197 -14.46 8.16 2.40
N ALA A 198 -13.21 8.40 2.81
CA ALA A 198 -12.13 8.77 1.89
C ALA A 198 -11.86 7.67 0.85
N LEU A 199 -11.82 6.42 1.29
CA LEU A 199 -11.70 5.26 0.42
C LEU A 199 -12.88 5.20 -0.57
N GLN A 200 -14.12 5.33 -0.10
CA GLN A 200 -15.31 5.31 -0.97
C GLN A 200 -15.27 6.44 -2.00
N GLN A 201 -14.85 7.65 -1.62
CA GLN A 201 -14.70 8.77 -2.55
C GLN A 201 -13.64 8.48 -3.61
N ALA A 202 -12.48 7.96 -3.21
CA ALA A 202 -11.40 7.63 -4.13
C ALA A 202 -11.78 6.51 -5.12
N LEU A 203 -12.68 5.61 -4.73
CA LEU A 203 -13.09 4.46 -5.55
C LEU A 203 -14.28 4.71 -6.49
N LYS A 204 -14.81 5.93 -6.56
CA LYS A 204 -15.97 6.25 -7.43
C LYS A 204 -15.82 5.81 -8.89
N ASN A 205 -14.61 5.91 -9.43
CA ASN A 205 -14.29 5.52 -10.80
C ASN A 205 -13.36 4.29 -10.88
N TYR A 206 -13.26 3.53 -9.79
CA TYR A 206 -12.34 2.40 -9.67
C TYR A 206 -12.54 1.34 -10.76
N THR A 207 -11.45 0.70 -11.18
CA THR A 207 -11.48 -0.49 -12.01
C THR A 207 -10.41 -1.49 -11.59
N ILE A 208 -10.77 -2.77 -11.64
CA ILE A 208 -9.83 -3.87 -11.42
C ILE A 208 -8.84 -4.02 -12.59
N GLU A 209 -9.10 -3.41 -13.75
CA GLU A 209 -8.23 -3.47 -14.94
C GLU A 209 -6.85 -2.85 -14.69
N ALA A 210 -6.76 -1.91 -13.75
CA ALA A 210 -5.50 -1.32 -13.30
C ALA A 210 -4.64 -2.31 -12.49
N THR A 211 -5.15 -3.49 -12.14
CA THR A 211 -4.35 -4.54 -11.49
C THR A 211 -3.24 -5.02 -12.44
N PRO A 212 -2.00 -5.21 -11.94
CA PRO A 212 -0.91 -5.79 -12.72
C PRO A 212 -1.30 -7.14 -13.32
N ASP A 213 -0.73 -7.43 -14.49
CA ASP A 213 -0.98 -8.68 -15.19
C ASP A 213 -0.34 -9.87 -14.45
N ASP A 214 0.85 -9.67 -13.87
CA ASP A 214 1.42 -10.57 -12.87
C ASP A 214 0.65 -10.45 -11.54
N ARG A 215 -0.21 -11.43 -11.27
CA ARG A 215 -1.04 -11.46 -10.06
C ARG A 215 -0.23 -11.64 -8.79
N SER A 216 0.99 -12.15 -8.84
CA SER A 216 1.84 -12.25 -7.65
C SER A 216 2.21 -10.87 -7.11
N SER A 217 2.22 -9.84 -7.98
CA SER A 217 2.49 -8.45 -7.60
C SER A 217 1.46 -7.86 -6.63
N VAL A 218 0.25 -8.45 -6.52
CA VAL A 218 -0.75 -7.97 -5.55
C VAL A 218 -0.35 -8.20 -4.09
N LEU A 219 0.72 -8.97 -3.84
CA LEU A 219 1.27 -9.21 -2.51
C LEU A 219 2.34 -8.17 -2.10
N GLN A 220 2.75 -7.32 -3.04
CA GLN A 220 3.70 -6.25 -2.79
C GLN A 220 3.10 -5.22 -1.82
N GLN A 221 3.92 -4.71 -0.90
CA GLN A 221 3.59 -3.57 -0.04
C GLN A 221 4.26 -2.29 -0.54
N GLY A 222 3.66 -1.17 -0.14
CA GLY A 222 4.09 0.17 -0.52
C GLY A 222 5.03 0.79 0.51
N GLY A 223 5.25 2.09 0.37
CA GLY A 223 6.00 2.87 1.33
C GLY A 223 6.11 4.33 0.92
N MET A 224 6.64 5.15 1.83
CA MET A 224 6.84 6.57 1.65
C MET A 224 8.25 6.95 2.06
N PHE A 225 8.95 7.65 1.19
CA PHE A 225 10.33 8.08 1.41
C PHE A 225 10.48 9.55 1.08
N VAL A 226 11.33 10.23 1.84
CA VAL A 226 11.69 11.64 1.58
C VAL A 226 13.20 11.73 1.43
N PHE A 227 13.65 12.27 0.30
CA PHE A 227 15.05 12.52 0.03
C PHE A 227 15.32 14.01 -0.06
N ARG A 228 16.53 14.43 0.34
CA ARG A 228 17.13 15.72 0.00
C ARG A 228 18.47 15.45 -0.67
N GLY A 229 18.57 15.74 -1.96
CA GLY A 229 19.65 15.24 -2.80
C GLY A 229 19.73 13.72 -2.67
N LYS A 230 20.86 13.22 -2.16
CA LYS A 230 21.09 11.79 -1.86
C LYS A 230 20.79 11.37 -0.43
N GLN A 231 20.51 12.32 0.46
CA GLN A 231 20.22 12.03 1.85
C GLN A 231 18.78 11.55 2.02
N LEU A 232 18.60 10.38 2.61
CA LEU A 232 17.30 9.87 3.05
C LEU A 232 16.90 10.53 4.38
N LEU A 233 15.84 11.36 4.35
CA LEU A 233 15.34 12.11 5.51
C LEU A 233 14.22 11.37 6.25
N TYR A 234 13.42 10.60 5.53
CA TYR A 234 12.31 9.82 6.09
C TYR A 234 12.13 8.54 5.28
N ALA A 235 11.82 7.45 5.97
CA ALA A 235 11.45 6.19 5.36
C ALA A 235 10.38 5.49 6.19
N ARG A 236 9.28 5.14 5.54
CA ARG A 236 8.25 4.27 6.09
C ARG A 236 7.90 3.20 5.07
N LYS A 237 7.97 1.95 5.50
CA LYS A 237 7.50 0.79 4.73
C LYS A 237 6.11 0.44 5.24
N ASP A 238 5.17 0.21 4.33
CA ASP A 238 3.81 -0.14 4.74
C ASP A 238 3.82 -1.57 5.29
N GLU A 239 3.44 -1.76 6.55
CA GLU A 239 3.46 -3.08 7.18
C GLU A 239 2.44 -4.04 6.55
N GLY A 240 1.35 -3.48 6.01
CA GLY A 240 0.29 -4.20 5.31
C GLY A 240 -0.58 -3.28 4.47
N THR A 241 -1.61 -3.87 3.85
CA THR A 241 -2.50 -3.15 2.93
C THR A 241 -3.15 -1.95 3.60
N GLY A 242 -2.96 -0.76 3.03
CA GLY A 242 -3.55 0.47 3.53
C GLY A 242 -2.83 1.12 4.71
N ASP A 243 -1.71 0.58 5.20
CA ASP A 243 -0.92 1.18 6.29
C ASP A 243 -0.01 2.32 5.79
N HIS A 244 -0.56 3.25 5.02
CA HIS A 244 0.21 4.33 4.41
C HIS A 244 0.74 5.33 5.44
N ALA A 245 1.85 6.00 5.11
CA ALA A 245 2.36 7.19 5.81
C ALA A 245 1.26 8.25 5.99
N ALA A 246 1.16 8.83 7.19
CA ALA A 246 0.32 10.01 7.37
C ALA A 246 0.99 11.18 6.64
N LEU A 247 0.24 11.90 5.79
CA LEU A 247 0.84 12.98 4.99
C LEU A 247 1.34 14.13 5.86
N ASP A 248 0.75 14.37 7.03
CA ASP A 248 1.24 15.37 7.99
C ASP A 248 2.68 15.09 8.44
N ASP A 249 3.03 13.82 8.72
CA ASP A 249 4.41 13.43 9.01
C ASP A 249 5.35 13.77 7.86
N ILE A 250 4.88 13.61 6.61
CA ILE A 250 5.67 13.90 5.41
C ILE A 250 5.86 15.41 5.26
N PHE A 251 4.79 16.19 5.41
CA PHE A 251 4.87 17.64 5.33
C PHE A 251 5.75 18.24 6.41
N ASP A 252 5.75 17.67 7.62
CA ASP A 252 6.63 18.08 8.71
C ASP A 252 8.12 17.83 8.42
N VAL A 253 8.44 16.91 7.50
CA VAL A 253 9.81 16.65 7.07
C VAL A 253 10.21 17.55 5.90
N CYS A 254 9.37 17.67 4.86
CA CYS A 254 9.76 18.29 3.60
C CYS A 254 9.13 19.65 3.29
N CYS A 255 8.03 20.04 3.94
CA CYS A 255 7.25 21.23 3.59
C CYS A 255 7.22 22.29 4.70
N LYS A 256 8.23 22.31 5.58
CA LYS A 256 8.39 23.41 6.54
C LYS A 256 8.88 24.64 5.80
N VAL A 257 8.12 25.73 5.91
CA VAL A 257 8.55 27.04 5.42
C VAL A 257 9.83 27.43 6.17
N PRO A 258 10.91 27.84 5.48
CA PRO A 258 12.07 28.39 6.15
C PRO A 258 11.61 29.55 7.04
N VAL A 259 11.93 29.48 8.34
CA VAL A 259 11.74 30.65 9.22
C VAL A 259 12.73 31.70 8.72
N ALA A 260 12.19 32.79 8.19
CA ALA A 260 12.95 33.94 7.69
C ALA A 260 13.76 34.61 8.81
#